data_AF-A0A9J7KHK1-F1
#
_entry.id   AF-A0A9J7KHK1-F1
#
_cell.length_a   1.000
_cell.length_b   1.000
_cell.length_c   1.000
_cell.angle_alpha   90.00
_cell.angle_beta   90.00
_cell.angle_gamma   90.00
#
_symmetry.space_group_name_H-M   'P 1'
#
loop_
_entity.id
_entity.type
_entity.pdbx_description
1 polymer ?
#
loop_
_entity_poly.entity_id
_entity_poly.type
_entity_poly.pdbx_seq_one_letter_code
_entity_poly.pdbx_strand_id
1 'polypeptide(L)'
;MDDTLSYSGAISDIGDVGTGIQSFNYVTDSTNVNILNVGAHSVVHYGIPEEQPPVEHEDPIPVLCIVHKPVGPILSTRRRSRDPDPKADCRLLVGVKHDVSSNELMALSFSENLSNGIVGTDINDPSRQYLIDLTSISNMSTDDHCDRPSRCLYCPLVPDPSQITLTRNVCGFWLRFFGPATTFDVSLGLRVAKLRSDDDTLPKTPEHTTTDSETIELVDEVTISIETCSVRRRRKNNSEREVRDEDGEVRKATRWKDVWIRGSKEVTDSSGDLVPRVMNRTKRTGSLKTKSYGQILGRLEMLGEEGNWAEFDYFSAHLVKTYERKDVDLYLVVALEQAFAEYYKRNLGAAVTITKGALKTLKKRPADNTNMLAGRAYYLLSAIYQVARKYGVAERCMEHAQQALSDFEIGEDTGNACYNKGSLYTDIIANDSCPSDRMFDEVRESLELAICHWRKDPSGCVAHQRRAHTKLASALLVCDTQQGRARNVNPRNVEAARRSIETVRKELWQGMPKRGRCRFLLTESDLYYREEGFTLSQEKAHEARNLATQCGFKLEAEMADQRLVHLASCQRSPVPTRTTSQLLNGVTLADSTMGSSMASRDSSSEQLG
;
A
#
# COMPACT_ATOMS: atom_id res chain seq x y z
N MET A 1 -50.02 9.49 -34.74
CA MET A 1 -49.92 10.79 -35.43
C MET A 1 -50.73 11.75 -34.60
N ASP A 2 -49.98 12.67 -33.99
CA ASP A 2 -50.32 13.88 -33.26
C ASP A 2 -51.56 13.89 -32.37
N ASP A 3 -51.32 13.95 -31.06
CA ASP A 3 -51.71 15.13 -30.32
C ASP A 3 -50.86 15.32 -29.05
N THR A 4 -50.26 16.50 -28.96
CA THR A 4 -49.56 17.09 -27.82
C THR A 4 -50.55 17.47 -26.72
N LEU A 5 -50.29 17.08 -25.47
CA LEU A 5 -50.86 17.74 -24.30
C LEU A 5 -49.81 17.84 -23.18
N SER A 6 -49.45 19.08 -22.90
CA SER A 6 -48.74 19.56 -21.72
C SER A 6 -49.63 19.48 -20.49
N TYR A 7 -49.08 19.09 -19.34
CA TYR A 7 -49.69 19.38 -18.04
C TYR A 7 -48.62 19.66 -16.98
N SER A 8 -48.77 20.83 -16.36
CA SER A 8 -48.07 21.29 -15.16
C SER A 8 -48.55 20.55 -13.91
N GLY A 9 -47.65 20.24 -12.98
CA GLY A 9 -47.95 19.97 -11.57
C GLY A 9 -46.89 20.67 -10.72
N ALA A 10 -47.22 21.76 -10.04
CA ALA A 10 -47.87 21.84 -8.73
C ALA A 10 -46.89 21.57 -7.58
N ILE A 11 -46.51 22.70 -6.96
CA ILE A 11 -45.77 22.84 -5.71
C ILE A 11 -46.70 22.47 -4.54
N SER A 12 -46.21 21.70 -3.59
CA SER A 12 -46.76 21.64 -2.24
C SER A 12 -45.64 21.38 -1.22
N ASP A 13 -45.30 22.45 -0.50
CA ASP A 13 -44.53 22.44 0.74
C ASP A 13 -45.36 21.79 1.86
N ILE A 14 -44.80 20.79 2.55
CA ILE A 14 -45.16 20.45 3.94
C ILE A 14 -43.93 19.90 4.69
N GLY A 15 -43.48 20.68 5.68
CA GLY A 15 -43.29 20.16 7.04
C GLY A 15 -41.95 19.52 7.40
N ASP A 16 -40.96 20.38 7.64
CA ASP A 16 -39.74 20.10 8.37
C ASP A 16 -40.05 19.88 9.87
N VAL A 17 -39.69 18.73 10.44
CA VAL A 17 -39.66 18.49 11.89
C VAL A 17 -38.28 17.94 12.23
N GLY A 18 -37.43 18.84 12.69
CA GLY A 18 -36.07 18.56 13.10
C GLY A 18 -35.99 17.73 14.38
N THR A 19 -35.15 16.71 14.33
CA THR A 19 -34.43 16.20 15.51
C THR A 19 -32.95 16.44 15.27
N GLY A 20 -32.50 17.63 15.65
CA GLY A 20 -31.08 17.97 15.70
C GLY A 20 -30.39 17.19 16.80
N ILE A 21 -29.48 16.29 16.43
CA ILE A 21 -28.38 15.85 17.30
C ILE A 21 -27.13 16.48 16.69
N GLN A 22 -26.75 17.65 17.20
CA GLN A 22 -25.42 18.22 17.01
C GLN A 22 -24.44 17.36 17.80
N SER A 23 -23.72 16.46 17.12
CA SER A 23 -22.49 15.90 17.66
C SER A 23 -21.38 16.92 17.49
N PHE A 24 -21.04 17.62 18.58
CA PHE A 24 -19.82 18.40 18.68
C PHE A 24 -18.61 17.45 18.63
N ASN A 25 -17.81 17.53 17.57
CA ASN A 25 -16.48 16.93 17.55
C ASN A 25 -15.58 17.78 18.47
N TYR A 26 -15.43 17.37 19.71
CA TYR A 26 -14.27 17.74 20.52
C TYR A 26 -13.19 16.70 20.24
N VAL A 27 -12.26 17.03 19.34
CA VAL A 27 -10.95 16.39 19.31
C VAL A 27 -9.96 17.42 19.84
N THR A 28 -9.61 17.29 21.11
CA THR A 28 -8.40 17.91 21.66
C THR A 28 -7.25 16.99 21.28
N ASP A 29 -6.72 17.16 20.06
CA ASP A 29 -5.41 16.60 19.75
C ASP A 29 -4.38 17.32 20.61
N SER A 30 -3.69 16.55 21.47
CA SER A 30 -2.51 17.03 22.20
C SER A 30 -1.51 17.60 21.19
N THR A 31 -0.98 18.79 21.47
CA THR A 31 -0.11 19.58 20.58
C THR A 31 1.22 18.90 20.22
N ASN A 32 1.50 17.70 20.75
CA ASN A 32 2.77 16.98 20.59
C ASN A 32 2.67 15.69 19.75
N VAL A 33 1.52 15.36 19.14
CA VAL A 33 1.40 14.13 18.34
C VAL A 33 1.94 14.33 16.92
N ASN A 34 3.25 14.11 16.74
CA ASN A 34 3.87 14.04 15.42
C ASN A 34 3.71 12.63 14.83
N ILE A 35 2.65 12.42 14.04
CA ILE A 35 2.45 11.15 13.29
C ILE A 35 3.44 11.14 12.12
N LEU A 36 4.49 10.33 12.23
CA LEU A 36 5.40 10.07 11.12
C LEU A 36 4.84 8.96 10.21
N ASN A 37 4.59 9.29 8.94
CA ASN A 37 4.41 8.29 7.89
C ASN A 37 5.77 7.70 7.49
N VAL A 38 6.31 6.78 8.30
CA VAL A 38 7.51 6.03 7.93
C VAL A 38 7.09 4.81 7.11
N GLY A 39 7.36 4.85 5.79
CA GLY A 39 7.19 3.67 4.94
C GLY A 39 8.14 2.54 5.37
N ALA A 40 7.81 1.30 5.05
CA ALA A 40 8.51 0.10 5.54
C ALA A 40 10.02 -0.01 5.17
N HIS A 41 10.60 0.97 4.45
CA HIS A 41 11.96 0.93 3.93
C HIS A 41 12.68 2.30 3.86
N SER A 42 12.48 3.21 4.81
CA SER A 42 13.41 4.34 4.94
C SER A 42 14.81 3.82 5.27
N VAL A 43 15.74 3.92 4.31
CA VAL A 43 17.18 3.68 4.53
C VAL A 43 17.80 5.04 4.76
N VAL A 44 18.26 5.29 5.99
CA VAL A 44 19.05 6.47 6.33
C VAL A 44 20.48 6.25 5.82
N HIS A 45 20.99 7.18 5.03
CA HIS A 45 22.39 7.18 4.60
C HIS A 45 23.25 7.84 5.68
N TYR A 46 24.25 7.11 6.18
CA TYR A 46 25.28 7.68 7.04
C TYR A 46 26.25 8.50 6.18
N GLY A 47 25.98 9.80 6.06
CA GLY A 47 27.01 10.75 5.67
C GLY A 47 28.02 10.87 6.79
N ILE A 48 29.31 10.84 6.46
CA ILE A 48 30.38 11.18 7.39
C ILE A 48 30.15 12.64 7.83
N PRO A 49 30.12 12.97 9.14
CA PRO A 49 29.95 14.34 9.59
C PRO A 49 31.10 15.20 9.05
N GLU A 50 30.75 16.26 8.33
CA GLU A 50 31.71 17.31 7.99
C GLU A 50 32.02 18.05 9.30
N GLU A 51 33.29 18.03 9.73
CA GLU A 51 33.73 18.63 10.99
C GLU A 51 33.41 20.13 11.02
N GLN A 52 32.35 20.50 11.75
CA GLN A 52 32.10 21.87 12.17
C GLN A 52 32.66 22.10 13.58
N PRO A 53 33.19 23.31 13.87
CA PRO A 53 33.84 23.61 15.13
C PRO A 53 32.87 23.51 16.33
N PRO A 54 33.40 23.23 17.53
CA PRO A 54 32.58 22.89 18.69
C PRO A 54 31.83 24.14 19.18
N VAL A 55 30.55 24.17 18.91
CA VAL A 55 29.58 24.99 19.64
C VAL A 55 29.09 24.12 20.79
N GLU A 56 29.10 24.64 22.02
CA GLU A 56 28.50 24.00 23.19
C GLU A 56 26.99 23.84 22.96
N HIS A 57 26.61 22.76 22.29
CA HIS A 57 25.23 22.40 22.07
C HIS A 57 24.78 21.47 23.20
N GLU A 58 23.75 21.88 23.92
CA GLU A 58 23.02 21.00 24.84
C GLU A 58 22.63 19.72 24.08
N ASP A 59 22.86 18.56 24.71
CA ASP A 59 22.48 17.27 24.15
C ASP A 59 20.98 17.29 23.79
N PRO A 60 20.60 16.96 22.54
CA PRO A 60 19.21 16.98 22.12
C PRO A 60 18.37 16.01 22.95
N ILE A 61 17.20 16.48 23.42
CA ILE A 61 16.30 15.69 24.26
C ILE A 61 15.50 14.72 23.38
N PRO A 62 15.65 13.40 23.58
CA PRO A 62 15.01 12.40 22.75
C PRO A 62 13.50 12.37 22.99
N VAL A 63 12.73 12.17 21.91
CA VAL A 63 11.26 12.20 21.96
C VAL A 63 10.65 10.93 21.39
N LEU A 64 9.55 10.50 22.00
CA LEU A 64 8.77 9.36 21.57
C LEU A 64 7.82 9.77 20.45
N CYS A 65 7.69 8.94 19.42
CA CYS A 65 6.77 9.21 18.31
C CYS A 65 5.93 7.99 17.94
N ILE A 66 4.69 8.26 17.54
CA ILE A 66 3.76 7.23 17.08
C ILE A 66 3.98 7.01 15.57
N VAL A 67 4.48 5.84 15.23
CA VAL A 67 4.74 5.44 13.83
C VAL A 67 3.48 4.82 13.21
N HIS A 68 2.74 4.05 14.00
CA HIS A 68 1.48 3.47 13.55
C HIS A 68 0.49 3.35 14.71
N LYS A 69 -0.74 3.84 14.50
CA LYS A 69 -1.87 3.61 15.39
C LYS A 69 -3.01 2.91 14.63
N PRO A 70 -3.84 2.11 15.30
CA PRO A 70 -5.02 1.50 14.69
C PRO A 70 -5.94 2.55 14.06
N VAL A 71 -6.47 2.25 12.87
CA VAL A 71 -7.38 3.14 12.15
C VAL A 71 -8.82 2.64 12.34
N GLY A 72 -9.53 3.24 13.30
CA GLY A 72 -10.95 2.99 13.58
C GLY A 72 -11.21 2.03 14.76
N PRO A 73 -12.50 1.76 15.07
CA PRO A 73 -12.88 0.99 16.25
C PRO A 73 -12.43 -0.46 16.18
N ILE A 74 -11.70 -0.91 17.20
CA ILE A 74 -11.14 -2.26 17.27
C ILE A 74 -12.16 -3.21 17.89
N LEU A 75 -12.29 -4.42 17.35
CA LEU A 75 -13.24 -5.39 17.87
C LEU A 75 -12.82 -5.84 19.28
N SER A 76 -13.65 -5.58 20.28
CA SER A 76 -13.40 -6.14 21.60
C SER A 76 -13.59 -7.66 21.57
N THR A 77 -12.56 -8.38 22.00
CA THR A 77 -12.56 -9.85 22.00
C THR A 77 -12.97 -10.39 23.38
N ARG A 78 -13.51 -11.60 23.40
CA ARG A 78 -13.76 -12.34 24.66
C ARG A 78 -12.67 -13.38 24.97
N ARG A 79 -11.71 -13.56 24.07
CA ARG A 79 -10.67 -14.59 24.19
C ARG A 79 -9.57 -14.09 25.11
N ARG A 80 -9.39 -14.76 26.24
CA ARG A 80 -8.35 -14.44 27.24
C ARG A 80 -7.02 -15.17 26.97
N SER A 81 -6.70 -15.44 25.71
CA SER A 81 -5.37 -15.97 25.40
C SER A 81 -4.31 -14.95 25.83
N ARG A 82 -3.12 -15.42 26.22
CA ARG A 82 -1.96 -14.52 26.42
C ARG A 82 -1.28 -14.19 25.11
N ASP A 83 -1.35 -15.11 24.14
CA ASP A 83 -0.70 -14.91 22.85
C ASP A 83 -1.42 -13.83 22.03
N PRO A 84 -0.66 -12.93 21.37
CA PRO A 84 -1.24 -11.95 20.47
C PRO A 84 -1.88 -12.65 19.26
N ASP A 85 -3.06 -12.18 18.86
CA ASP A 85 -3.78 -12.61 17.67
C ASP A 85 -3.71 -11.49 16.62
N PRO A 86 -2.89 -11.63 15.57
CA PRO A 86 -2.70 -10.58 14.58
C PRO A 86 -3.99 -10.13 13.85
N LYS A 87 -5.06 -10.92 13.92
CA LYS A 87 -6.35 -10.60 13.29
C LYS A 87 -7.32 -9.88 14.22
N ALA A 88 -7.11 -9.97 15.53
CA ALA A 88 -8.07 -9.51 16.53
C ALA A 88 -7.47 -8.47 17.49
N ASP A 89 -6.15 -8.42 17.62
CA ASP A 89 -5.46 -7.48 18.48
C ASP A 89 -5.01 -6.24 17.72
N CYS A 90 -4.97 -5.14 18.46
CA CYS A 90 -4.46 -3.88 18.01
C CYS A 90 -2.93 -3.91 17.96
N ARG A 91 -2.34 -3.39 16.90
CA ARG A 91 -0.91 -3.13 16.82
C ARG A 91 -0.66 -1.63 16.97
N LEU A 92 0.15 -1.25 17.94
CA LEU A 92 0.64 0.11 18.13
C LEU A 92 2.14 0.11 17.88
N LEU A 93 2.64 0.94 16.96
CA LEU A 93 4.07 1.05 16.67
C LEU A 93 4.60 2.43 17.06
N VAL A 94 5.78 2.42 17.65
CA VAL A 94 6.46 3.61 18.16
C VAL A 94 7.94 3.60 17.78
N GLY A 95 8.52 4.79 17.71
CA GLY A 95 9.94 5.00 17.50
C GLY A 95 10.44 6.16 18.36
N VAL A 96 11.76 6.32 18.43
CA VAL A 96 12.39 7.43 19.17
C VAL A 96 13.13 8.32 18.19
N LYS A 97 13.06 9.63 18.37
CA LYS A 97 13.83 10.63 17.63
C LYS A 97 14.86 11.29 18.54
N HIS A 98 15.93 11.84 17.96
CA HIS A 98 16.91 12.62 18.71
C HIS A 98 16.30 13.88 19.33
N ASP A 99 15.35 14.53 18.64
CA ASP A 99 14.58 15.66 19.13
C ASP A 99 13.26 15.83 18.35
N VAL A 100 12.47 16.85 18.71
CA VAL A 100 11.17 17.17 18.09
C VAL A 100 11.32 17.57 16.61
N SER A 101 12.42 18.22 16.24
CA SER A 101 12.69 18.71 14.89
C SER A 101 13.25 17.64 13.94
N SER A 102 13.78 16.55 14.50
CA SER A 102 14.36 15.42 13.78
C SER A 102 13.31 14.75 12.89
N ASN A 103 13.63 14.60 11.60
CA ASN A 103 12.77 13.90 10.62
C ASN A 103 13.02 12.38 10.59
N GLU A 104 14.05 11.91 11.30
CA GLU A 104 14.51 10.53 11.29
C GLU A 104 14.38 9.87 12.67
N LEU A 105 14.21 8.55 12.65
CA LEU A 105 14.17 7.73 13.87
C LEU A 105 15.59 7.32 14.25
N MET A 106 15.89 7.35 15.55
CA MET A 106 17.12 6.85 16.13
C MET A 106 17.34 5.38 15.77
N ALA A 107 18.60 5.02 15.51
CA ALA A 107 18.99 3.64 15.25
C ALA A 107 19.09 2.88 16.57
N LEU A 108 17.98 2.30 17.02
CA LEU A 108 17.93 1.53 18.27
C LEU A 108 17.95 0.03 18.01
N SER A 109 18.74 -0.69 18.81
CA SER A 109 18.62 -2.14 18.96
C SER A 109 17.68 -2.44 20.12
N PHE A 110 16.67 -3.28 19.89
CA PHE A 110 15.62 -3.52 20.88
C PHE A 110 15.75 -4.88 21.54
N SER A 111 15.51 -4.94 22.85
CA SER A 111 15.38 -6.17 23.62
C SER A 111 14.15 -6.12 24.54
N GLU A 112 13.60 -7.29 24.85
CA GLU A 112 12.47 -7.40 25.78
C GLU A 112 12.96 -7.25 27.22
N ASN A 113 12.27 -6.43 28.01
CA ASN A 113 12.51 -6.34 29.45
C ASN A 113 11.58 -7.31 30.22
N LEU A 114 12.07 -7.84 31.34
CA LEU A 114 11.30 -8.67 32.29
C LEU A 114 10.05 -7.97 32.85
N SER A 115 9.98 -6.64 32.76
CA SER A 115 8.88 -5.80 33.26
C SER A 115 7.80 -5.43 32.23
N ASN A 116 7.72 -6.12 31.09
CA ASN A 116 6.78 -5.85 29.98
C ASN A 116 7.01 -4.51 29.24
N GLY A 117 8.18 -3.88 29.41
CA GLY A 117 8.65 -2.75 28.60
C GLY A 117 9.62 -3.20 27.51
N ILE A 118 10.03 -2.27 26.65
CA ILE A 118 11.00 -2.49 25.57
C ILE A 118 12.24 -1.63 25.86
N VAL A 119 13.41 -2.28 25.91
CA VAL A 119 14.68 -1.57 26.04
C VAL A 119 15.25 -1.34 24.65
N GLY A 120 15.49 -0.08 24.29
CA GLY A 120 16.20 0.33 23.09
C GLY A 120 17.59 0.83 23.44
N THR A 121 18.64 0.24 22.86
CA THR A 121 20.02 0.69 22.99
C THR A 121 20.43 1.41 21.71
N ASP A 122 20.92 2.66 21.83
CA ASP A 122 21.40 3.41 20.66
C ASP A 122 22.62 2.70 20.05
N ILE A 123 22.53 2.43 18.74
CA ILE A 123 23.60 1.74 18.00
C ILE A 123 24.81 2.67 17.83
N ASN A 124 24.59 3.98 17.75
CA ASN A 124 25.67 4.96 17.61
C ASN A 124 26.32 5.29 18.96
N ASP A 125 25.57 5.17 20.06
CA ASP A 125 26.07 5.36 21.42
C ASP A 125 25.49 4.30 22.38
N PRO A 126 26.12 3.11 22.49
CA PRO A 126 25.61 2.01 23.32
C PRO A 126 25.50 2.34 24.82
N SER A 127 26.07 3.45 25.28
CA SER A 127 25.92 3.93 26.66
C SER A 127 24.53 4.53 26.92
N ARG A 128 23.83 4.95 25.86
CA ARG A 128 22.46 5.48 25.94
C ARG A 128 21.44 4.36 25.80
N GLN A 129 20.74 4.09 26.90
CA GLN A 129 19.64 3.13 26.94
C GLN A 129 18.31 3.82 27.22
N TYR A 130 17.32 3.42 26.43
CA TYR A 130 15.95 3.91 26.47
C TYR A 130 15.03 2.80 26.92
N LEU A 131 14.15 3.09 27.88
CA LEU A 131 13.04 2.22 28.25
C LEU A 131 11.75 2.81 27.69
N ILE A 132 11.05 2.04 26.87
CA ILE A 132 9.73 2.38 26.33
C ILE A 132 8.72 1.47 27.02
N ASP A 133 7.83 2.04 27.82
CA ASP A 133 6.82 1.31 28.58
C ASP A 133 5.42 1.92 28.44
N LEU A 134 4.40 1.11 28.74
CA LEU A 134 3.02 1.58 28.87
C LEU A 134 2.83 2.12 30.29
N THR A 135 2.75 3.44 30.43
CA THR A 135 2.64 4.12 31.73
C THR A 135 1.24 4.00 32.31
N SER A 136 0.21 4.15 31.46
CA SER A 136 -1.18 4.03 31.87
C SER A 136 -2.09 3.56 30.73
N ILE A 137 -3.17 2.85 31.09
CA ILE A 137 -4.27 2.55 30.20
C ILE A 137 -5.57 2.83 30.97
N SER A 138 -6.29 3.88 30.59
CA SER A 138 -7.53 4.29 31.23
C SER A 138 -8.72 4.14 30.27
N ASN A 139 -9.89 3.83 30.79
CA ASN A 139 -11.13 3.77 30.01
C ASN A 139 -11.89 5.09 30.19
N MET A 140 -12.20 5.78 29.09
CA MET A 140 -12.85 7.09 29.08
C MET A 140 -14.37 7.04 29.23
N SER A 141 -15.02 5.87 29.09
CA SER A 141 -16.49 5.74 29.03
C SER A 141 -17.15 5.32 30.35
N THR A 142 -16.50 5.41 31.51
CA THR A 142 -17.16 5.06 32.77
C THR A 142 -18.17 6.15 33.17
N ASP A 143 -19.39 6.04 32.64
CA ASP A 143 -20.57 6.28 33.47
C ASP A 143 -20.45 5.34 34.67
N ASP A 144 -20.53 5.90 35.88
CA ASP A 144 -20.14 5.35 37.19
C ASP A 144 -20.94 4.10 37.68
N HIS A 145 -21.59 3.37 36.76
CA HIS A 145 -22.56 2.32 37.06
C HIS A 145 -22.22 0.94 36.47
N CYS A 146 -21.04 0.76 35.88
CA CYS A 146 -20.55 -0.55 35.45
C CYS A 146 -19.39 -1.05 36.34
N ASP A 147 -19.70 -1.82 37.38
CA ASP A 147 -18.76 -2.47 38.32
C ASP A 147 -17.74 -3.47 37.69
N ARG A 148 -17.68 -3.55 36.35
CA ARG A 148 -16.71 -4.43 35.68
C ARG A 148 -15.56 -3.59 35.13
N PRO A 149 -14.34 -3.68 35.71
CA PRO A 149 -13.19 -2.98 35.18
C PRO A 149 -12.97 -3.45 33.75
N SER A 150 -12.97 -2.50 32.82
CA SER A 150 -12.52 -2.77 31.46
C SER A 150 -11.05 -3.16 31.54
N ARG A 151 -10.71 -4.29 30.93
CA ARG A 151 -9.35 -4.83 31.00
C ARG A 151 -8.69 -4.64 29.64
N CYS A 152 -7.42 -4.29 29.65
CA CYS A 152 -6.55 -4.37 28.48
C CYS A 152 -5.44 -5.37 28.81
N LEU A 153 -5.10 -6.23 27.87
CA LEU A 153 -3.86 -7.00 27.92
C LEU A 153 -2.92 -6.44 26.86
N TYR A 154 -1.64 -6.36 27.18
CA TYR A 154 -0.63 -5.95 26.22
C TYR A 154 0.57 -6.88 26.22
N CYS A 155 1.27 -6.91 25.09
CA CYS A 155 2.50 -7.66 24.91
C CYS A 155 3.48 -6.81 24.10
N PRO A 156 4.75 -6.67 24.54
CA PRO A 156 5.80 -6.02 23.76
C PRO A 156 5.91 -6.62 22.35
N LEU A 157 6.16 -5.77 21.37
CA LEU A 157 6.46 -6.15 20.00
C LEU A 157 7.84 -5.63 19.63
N VAL A 158 8.84 -6.48 19.87
CA VAL A 158 10.23 -6.21 19.51
C VAL A 158 10.49 -6.67 18.07
N PRO A 159 11.22 -5.90 17.26
CA PRO A 159 11.68 -6.36 15.95
C PRO A 159 12.52 -7.62 16.10
N ASP A 160 11.99 -8.77 15.67
CA ASP A 160 12.80 -9.96 15.52
C ASP A 160 13.82 -9.70 14.38
N PRO A 161 15.14 -9.80 14.64
CA PRO A 161 16.17 -9.58 13.62
C PRO A 161 15.99 -10.47 12.38
N SER A 162 15.29 -11.59 12.54
CA SER A 162 14.97 -12.53 11.47
C SER A 162 13.63 -12.27 10.76
N GLN A 163 12.75 -11.43 11.31
CA GLN A 163 11.45 -11.10 10.72
C GLN A 163 11.41 -9.68 10.16
N ILE A 164 11.44 -9.58 8.83
CA ILE A 164 11.50 -8.34 8.04
C ILE A 164 10.13 -7.63 7.96
N THR A 165 9.33 -7.62 9.03
CA THR A 165 7.99 -6.99 9.06
C THR A 165 7.93 -5.69 9.87
N LEU A 166 8.94 -5.43 10.70
CA LEU A 166 9.16 -4.17 11.40
C LEU A 166 10.38 -3.47 10.78
N THR A 167 10.27 -2.17 10.54
CA THR A 167 11.45 -1.33 10.25
C THR A 167 12.40 -1.43 11.43
N ARG A 168 13.71 -1.57 11.18
CA ARG A 168 14.74 -1.87 12.21
C ARG A 168 14.73 -0.92 13.42
N ASN A 169 14.19 0.29 13.28
CA ASN A 169 14.20 1.36 14.28
C ASN A 169 12.82 1.59 14.93
N VAL A 170 11.87 0.64 14.80
CA VAL A 170 10.50 0.77 15.29
C VAL A 170 10.16 -0.43 16.14
N CYS A 171 9.66 -0.19 17.35
CA CYS A 171 9.10 -1.22 18.22
C CYS A 171 7.60 -0.98 18.41
N GLY A 172 6.94 -1.73 19.28
CA GLY A 172 5.52 -1.52 19.50
C GLY A 172 4.89 -2.38 20.58
N PHE A 173 3.57 -2.37 20.64
CA PHE A 173 2.79 -3.18 21.55
C PHE A 173 1.60 -3.81 20.82
N TRP A 174 1.32 -5.06 21.13
CA TRP A 174 0.02 -5.65 20.88
C TRP A 174 -0.91 -5.27 22.03
N LEU A 175 -2.07 -4.71 21.72
CA LEU A 175 -3.09 -4.32 22.70
C LEU A 175 -4.38 -5.11 22.44
N ARG A 176 -4.90 -5.75 23.48
CA ARG A 176 -6.16 -6.52 23.44
C ARG A 176 -7.15 -5.93 24.44
N PHE A 177 -8.23 -5.37 23.92
CA PHE A 177 -9.25 -4.71 24.72
C PHE A 177 -10.44 -5.64 25.01
N PHE A 178 -10.83 -5.68 26.28
CA PHE A 178 -11.96 -6.45 26.78
C PHE A 178 -13.05 -5.53 27.31
N GLY A 179 -14.27 -5.67 26.80
CA GLY A 179 -15.41 -4.93 27.34
C GLY A 179 -16.49 -4.60 26.30
N PRO A 180 -17.47 -3.76 26.70
CA PRO A 180 -18.35 -3.10 25.74
C PRO A 180 -17.54 -2.14 24.85
N ALA A 181 -18.19 -1.66 23.78
CA ALA A 181 -17.62 -0.62 22.92
C ALA A 181 -17.32 0.62 23.78
N THR A 182 -16.06 1.06 23.76
CA THR A 182 -15.56 2.18 24.57
C THR A 182 -14.27 2.75 23.97
N THR A 183 -13.86 3.92 24.44
CA THR A 183 -12.56 4.53 24.12
C THR A 183 -11.59 4.35 25.27
N PHE A 184 -10.37 3.91 24.97
CA PHE A 184 -9.27 3.81 25.91
C PHE A 184 -8.21 4.86 25.61
N ASP A 185 -7.73 5.54 26.63
CA ASP A 185 -6.50 6.33 26.53
C ASP A 185 -5.32 5.45 26.93
N VAL A 186 -4.31 5.42 26.07
CA VAL A 186 -3.10 4.61 26.22
C VAL A 186 -1.91 5.54 26.24
N SER A 187 -1.25 5.62 27.39
CA SER A 187 -0.06 6.45 27.61
C SER A 187 1.20 5.60 27.53
N LEU A 188 2.19 6.09 26.77
CA LEU A 188 3.51 5.47 26.61
C LEU A 188 4.58 6.42 27.13
N GLY A 189 5.45 5.91 27.99
CA GLY A 189 6.59 6.64 28.52
C GLY A 189 7.88 6.28 27.80
N LEU A 190 8.73 7.27 27.59
CA LEU A 190 10.13 7.12 27.20
C LEU A 190 10.99 7.52 28.39
N ARG A 191 11.79 6.60 28.90
CA ARG A 191 12.70 6.84 30.02
C ARG A 191 14.14 6.60 29.63
N VAL A 192 15.07 7.34 30.21
CA VAL A 192 16.51 7.20 29.95
C VAL A 192 17.21 6.73 31.21
N ALA A 193 18.03 5.69 31.08
CA ALA A 193 18.94 5.29 32.14
C ALA A 193 20.15 6.23 32.10
N LYS A 194 20.29 7.11 33.11
CA LYS A 194 21.53 7.87 33.28
C LYS A 194 22.57 6.96 33.92
N LEU A 195 23.57 6.55 33.14
CA LEU A 195 24.80 6.01 33.71
C LEU A 195 25.43 7.14 34.53
N ARG A 196 25.62 6.93 35.84
CA ARG A 196 26.41 7.88 36.63
C ARG A 196 27.79 7.96 35.99
N SER A 197 28.16 9.12 35.46
CA SER A 197 29.55 9.39 35.12
C SER A 197 30.34 9.33 36.41
N ASP A 198 31.29 8.40 36.51
CA ASP A 198 32.28 8.28 37.60
C ASP A 198 33.26 9.47 37.60
N ASP A 199 32.74 10.70 37.52
CA ASP A 199 33.50 11.94 37.64
C ASP A 199 33.05 12.68 38.90
N ASP A 200 33.30 12.03 40.03
CA ASP A 200 33.52 12.72 41.31
C ASP A 200 34.67 12.04 42.03
N THR A 201 35.76 12.78 42.13
CA THR A 201 37.04 12.41 42.71
C THR A 201 36.91 12.23 44.23
N LEU A 202 36.62 11.02 44.72
CA LEU A 202 36.80 10.64 46.12
C LEU A 202 37.35 9.20 46.24
N PRO A 203 38.31 8.94 47.15
CA PRO A 203 38.99 7.65 47.23
C PRO A 203 38.11 6.56 47.86
N LYS A 204 38.11 5.42 47.18
CA LYS A 204 37.40 4.17 47.49
C LYS A 204 37.73 3.62 48.89
N THR A 205 36.69 3.30 49.65
CA THR A 205 36.74 2.22 50.66
C THR A 205 36.00 1.00 50.09
N PRO A 206 36.53 -0.23 50.22
CA PRO A 206 35.96 -1.41 49.58
C PRO A 206 35.09 -2.17 50.58
N GLU A 207 33.78 -1.93 50.60
CA GLU A 207 32.84 -2.91 51.16
C GLU A 207 31.61 -3.07 50.27
N HIS A 208 31.33 -4.34 49.97
CA HIS A 208 30.28 -4.83 49.09
C HIS A 208 28.87 -4.42 49.54
N THR A 209 28.04 -3.95 48.60
CA THR A 209 26.85 -4.68 48.13
C THR A 209 26.31 -4.00 46.87
N THR A 210 26.41 -4.74 45.77
CA THR A 210 25.91 -4.40 44.43
C THR A 210 24.38 -4.35 44.41
N THR A 211 23.85 -3.13 44.38
CA THR A 211 22.67 -2.79 43.57
C THR A 211 22.90 -1.36 43.14
N ASP A 212 23.63 -1.18 42.04
CA ASP A 212 23.68 0.09 41.30
C ASP A 212 22.26 0.35 40.80
N SER A 213 21.48 1.08 41.59
CA SER A 213 20.15 1.53 41.19
C SER A 213 20.34 2.64 40.15
N GLU A 214 20.40 2.24 38.88
CA GLU A 214 20.27 3.14 37.74
C GLU A 214 19.03 4.02 37.96
N THR A 215 19.23 5.34 38.03
CA THR A 215 18.12 6.28 38.08
C THR A 215 17.53 6.40 36.68
N ILE A 216 16.34 5.84 36.51
CA ILE A 216 15.57 5.89 35.25
C ILE A 216 14.67 7.13 35.30
N GLU A 217 14.93 8.12 34.46
CA GLU A 217 14.17 9.38 34.38
C GLU A 217 13.19 9.34 33.20
N LEU A 218 11.92 9.73 33.42
CA LEU A 218 10.94 9.89 32.34
C LEU A 218 11.28 11.16 31.54
N VAL A 219 11.57 10.98 30.26
CA VAL A 219 12.02 12.05 29.36
C VAL A 219 10.91 12.54 28.45
N ASP A 220 10.01 11.65 28.03
CA ASP A 220 8.85 12.01 27.21
C ASP A 220 7.67 11.06 27.49
N GLU A 221 6.45 11.54 27.25
CA GLU A 221 5.22 10.74 27.39
C GLU A 221 4.21 11.11 26.31
N VAL A 222 3.71 10.10 25.61
CA VAL A 222 2.71 10.26 24.54
C VAL A 222 1.45 9.47 24.89
N THR A 223 0.29 10.13 24.83
CA THR A 223 -1.02 9.50 25.03
C THR A 223 -1.80 9.46 23.74
N ILE A 224 -2.42 8.31 23.45
CA ILE A 224 -3.32 8.13 22.30
C ILE A 224 -4.66 7.54 22.72
N SER A 225 -5.72 7.91 22.01
CA SER A 225 -7.05 7.34 22.21
C SER A 225 -7.33 6.22 21.20
N ILE A 226 -7.84 5.09 21.68
CA ILE A 226 -8.20 3.91 20.90
C ILE A 226 -9.66 3.56 21.13
N GLU A 227 -10.46 3.66 20.07
CA GLU A 227 -11.87 3.28 20.09
C GLU A 227 -12.03 1.76 19.92
N THR A 228 -13.03 1.19 20.60
CA THR A 228 -13.39 -0.22 20.49
C THR A 228 -14.86 -0.40 20.16
N CYS A 229 -15.20 -1.45 19.42
CA CYS A 229 -16.57 -1.79 19.05
C CYS A 229 -16.97 -3.20 19.52
N SER A 230 -18.25 -3.36 19.85
CA SER A 230 -18.80 -4.63 20.32
C SER A 230 -19.17 -5.54 19.15
N VAL A 231 -18.84 -6.84 19.26
CA VAL A 231 -19.24 -7.85 18.27
C VAL A 231 -20.75 -8.12 18.42
N ARG A 232 -21.62 -7.39 17.71
CA ARG A 232 -23.04 -7.75 17.59
C ARG A 232 -23.18 -8.94 16.64
N ARG A 233 -23.58 -10.11 17.16
CA ARG A 233 -23.97 -11.27 16.33
C ARG A 233 -25.16 -10.87 15.45
N ARG A 234 -24.92 -10.67 14.15
CA ARG A 234 -26.00 -10.66 13.15
C ARG A 234 -26.58 -12.08 13.10
N ARG A 235 -27.73 -12.31 13.76
CA ARG A 235 -28.53 -13.53 13.56
C ARG A 235 -28.98 -13.53 12.10
N LYS A 236 -28.43 -14.42 11.30
CA LYS A 236 -28.78 -14.61 9.89
C LYS A 236 -30.13 -15.32 9.82
N ASN A 237 -31.21 -14.56 9.73
CA ASN A 237 -32.53 -15.11 9.38
C ASN A 237 -32.52 -15.40 7.87
N ASN A 238 -32.38 -16.68 7.52
CA ASN A 238 -32.65 -17.17 6.17
C ASN A 238 -34.17 -17.25 5.96
N SER A 239 -34.74 -16.26 5.29
CA SER A 239 -36.00 -16.41 4.56
C SER A 239 -35.78 -15.88 3.15
N GLU A 240 -35.37 -16.78 2.25
CA GLU A 240 -35.31 -16.51 0.81
C GLU A 240 -36.74 -16.36 0.30
N ARG A 241 -37.07 -15.19 -0.26
CA ARG A 241 -38.28 -14.97 -1.04
C ARG A 241 -37.89 -15.22 -2.50
N GLU A 242 -38.35 -16.32 -3.09
CA GLU A 242 -38.22 -16.59 -4.52
C GLU A 242 -39.04 -15.54 -5.29
N VAL A 243 -38.37 -14.74 -6.12
CA VAL A 243 -39.02 -13.91 -7.13
C VAL A 243 -38.98 -14.69 -8.44
N ARG A 244 -40.15 -14.96 -9.02
CA ARG A 244 -40.30 -15.55 -10.35
C ARG A 244 -40.59 -14.44 -11.35
N ASP A 245 -39.88 -14.44 -12.47
CA ASP A 245 -40.18 -13.57 -13.61
C ASP A 245 -41.25 -14.20 -14.51
N GLU A 246 -41.94 -13.36 -15.30
CA GLU A 246 -43.18 -13.68 -16.04
C GLU A 246 -43.05 -14.75 -17.14
N ASP A 247 -41.84 -15.14 -17.54
CA ASP A 247 -41.61 -16.10 -18.63
C ASP A 247 -41.34 -17.55 -18.19
N GLY A 248 -41.45 -17.86 -16.90
CA GLY A 248 -41.40 -19.26 -16.41
C GLY A 248 -40.06 -19.99 -16.56
N GLU A 249 -39.01 -19.33 -17.03
CA GLU A 249 -37.67 -19.90 -17.20
C GLU A 249 -36.87 -19.89 -15.89
N VAL A 250 -36.69 -21.07 -15.29
CA VAL A 250 -35.84 -21.26 -14.10
C VAL A 250 -34.37 -21.15 -14.51
N ARG A 251 -33.81 -19.94 -14.43
CA ARG A 251 -32.36 -19.74 -14.45
C ARG A 251 -31.74 -20.36 -13.19
N LYS A 252 -31.30 -21.62 -13.29
CA LYS A 252 -30.41 -22.23 -12.30
C LYS A 252 -29.10 -21.45 -12.27
N ALA A 253 -29.01 -20.48 -11.37
CA ALA A 253 -27.73 -19.94 -10.95
C ALA A 253 -26.87 -21.13 -10.49
N THR A 254 -25.81 -21.45 -11.23
CA THR A 254 -24.81 -22.44 -10.82
C THR A 254 -24.18 -21.98 -9.52
N ARG A 255 -24.76 -22.48 -8.42
CA ARG A 255 -24.29 -22.39 -7.05
C ARG A 255 -22.92 -23.05 -6.99
N TRP A 256 -21.88 -22.23 -6.93
CA TRP A 256 -20.53 -22.68 -6.61
C TRP A 256 -20.56 -23.28 -5.20
N LYS A 257 -20.60 -24.62 -5.12
CA LYS A 257 -20.44 -25.33 -3.85
C LYS A 257 -18.94 -25.47 -3.56
N ASP A 258 -18.53 -24.83 -2.48
CA ASP A 258 -17.45 -25.14 -1.55
C ASP A 258 -16.34 -26.07 -2.06
N VAL A 259 -15.22 -25.48 -2.47
CA VAL A 259 -13.94 -26.18 -2.65
C VAL A 259 -13.22 -26.16 -1.31
N TRP A 260 -13.44 -27.21 -0.51
CA TRP A 260 -12.57 -27.52 0.61
C TRP A 260 -11.25 -28.09 0.06
N ILE A 261 -10.14 -27.36 0.24
CA ILE A 261 -8.81 -27.94 0.11
C ILE A 261 -8.53 -28.68 1.42
N ARG A 262 -8.57 -30.01 1.36
CA ARG A 262 -8.28 -30.92 2.46
C ARG A 262 -6.76 -30.97 2.62
N GLY A 263 -6.23 -30.45 3.71
CA GLY A 263 -4.80 -30.47 3.96
C GLY A 263 -4.43 -30.06 5.37
N SER A 264 -4.75 -30.90 6.36
CA SER A 264 -3.93 -31.17 7.55
C SER A 264 -4.70 -32.14 8.43
N LYS A 265 -4.22 -33.39 8.46
CA LYS A 265 -4.67 -34.40 9.41
C LYS A 265 -3.95 -34.05 10.71
N GLU A 266 -4.66 -33.48 11.68
CA GLU A 266 -4.14 -33.33 13.04
C GLU A 266 -3.87 -34.73 13.59
N VAL A 267 -2.58 -35.06 13.68
CA VAL A 267 -2.11 -36.14 14.54
C VAL A 267 -2.05 -35.54 15.93
N THR A 268 -3.01 -35.92 16.77
CA THR A 268 -2.91 -35.76 18.21
C THR A 268 -1.74 -36.61 18.69
N ASP A 269 -0.67 -35.97 19.12
CA ASP A 269 0.25 -36.61 20.05
C ASP A 269 0.63 -35.64 21.16
N SER A 270 0.64 -36.19 22.36
CA SER A 270 0.65 -35.54 23.66
C SER A 270 2.05 -35.12 24.11
N SER A 271 2.10 -34.03 24.88
CA SER A 271 3.14 -33.69 25.87
C SER A 271 4.53 -33.27 25.35
N GLY A 272 4.92 -32.02 25.67
CA GLY A 272 6.33 -31.60 25.78
C GLY A 272 6.66 -30.30 25.05
N ASP A 273 6.90 -29.24 25.84
CA ASP A 273 7.64 -28.00 25.55
C ASP A 273 7.25 -27.14 24.32
N LEU A 274 6.57 -26.02 24.63
CA LEU A 274 6.17 -24.97 23.70
C LEU A 274 7.34 -24.05 23.34
N VAL A 275 8.19 -24.50 22.42
CA VAL A 275 8.97 -23.60 21.56
C VAL A 275 8.04 -23.14 20.42
N PRO A 276 7.96 -21.85 20.08
CA PRO A 276 7.22 -21.39 18.91
C PRO A 276 7.74 -22.12 17.67
N ARG A 277 6.93 -23.01 17.11
CA ARG A 277 7.26 -23.75 15.91
C ARG A 277 7.33 -22.75 14.77
N VAL A 278 8.55 -22.40 14.34
CA VAL A 278 8.80 -21.63 13.11
C VAL A 278 7.97 -22.28 12.01
N MET A 279 6.90 -21.63 11.55
CA MET A 279 6.13 -22.12 10.43
C MET A 279 7.03 -22.03 9.20
N ASN A 280 7.61 -23.16 8.82
CA ASN A 280 8.40 -23.26 7.60
C ASN A 280 7.50 -22.93 6.41
N ARG A 281 7.67 -21.74 5.84
CA ARG A 281 6.97 -21.34 4.62
C ARG A 281 7.30 -22.30 3.48
N THR A 282 6.30 -22.62 2.68
CA THR A 282 6.44 -23.49 1.52
C THR A 282 7.27 -22.76 0.46
N LYS A 283 8.32 -23.42 -0.04
CA LYS A 283 9.18 -22.91 -1.11
C LYS A 283 8.86 -23.63 -2.42
N ARG A 284 9.35 -23.06 -3.54
CA ARG A 284 9.39 -23.79 -4.81
C ARG A 284 10.20 -25.08 -4.66
N THR A 285 9.69 -26.17 -5.21
CA THR A 285 10.32 -27.48 -5.18
C THR A 285 10.49 -28.05 -6.59
N GLY A 286 11.23 -29.15 -6.72
CA GLY A 286 11.40 -29.86 -7.98
C GLY A 286 12.01 -28.99 -9.08
N SER A 287 11.45 -29.10 -10.28
CA SER A 287 11.91 -28.40 -11.48
C SER A 287 11.78 -26.88 -11.40
N LEU A 288 10.86 -26.37 -10.58
CA LEU A 288 10.62 -24.93 -10.43
C LEU A 288 11.65 -24.21 -9.55
N LYS A 289 12.54 -24.97 -8.87
CA LYS A 289 13.70 -24.42 -8.16
C LYS A 289 14.93 -24.27 -9.08
N THR A 290 14.87 -24.82 -10.29
CA THR A 290 16.04 -24.91 -11.16
C THR A 290 16.31 -23.61 -11.92
N LYS A 291 17.56 -23.41 -12.34
CA LYS A 291 17.93 -22.32 -13.25
C LYS A 291 17.19 -22.40 -14.59
N SER A 292 16.87 -23.61 -15.04
CA SER A 292 16.11 -23.85 -16.28
C SER A 292 14.71 -23.21 -16.23
N TYR A 293 14.00 -23.36 -15.10
CA TYR A 293 12.72 -22.68 -14.88
C TYR A 293 12.85 -21.16 -15.04
N GLY A 294 13.83 -20.55 -14.37
CA GLY A 294 14.06 -19.11 -14.48
C GLY A 294 14.38 -18.64 -15.90
N GLN A 295 15.12 -19.45 -16.68
CA GLN A 295 15.43 -19.16 -18.09
C GLN A 295 14.19 -19.29 -18.99
N ILE A 296 13.36 -20.31 -18.78
CA ILE A 296 12.13 -20.53 -19.55
C ILE A 296 11.15 -19.39 -19.29
N LEU A 297 10.86 -19.12 -18.01
CA LEU A 297 9.91 -18.09 -17.62
C LEU A 297 10.39 -16.70 -18.07
N GLY A 298 11.66 -16.36 -17.80
CA GLY A 298 12.24 -15.08 -18.21
C GLY A 298 12.20 -14.86 -19.73
N ARG A 299 12.41 -15.92 -20.54
CA ARG A 299 12.28 -15.82 -22.00
C ARG A 299 10.83 -15.61 -22.44
N LEU A 300 9.88 -16.34 -21.88
CA LEU A 300 8.46 -16.18 -22.20
C LEU A 300 7.96 -14.77 -21.84
N GLU A 301 8.29 -14.29 -20.64
CA GLU A 301 7.94 -12.94 -20.18
C GLU A 301 8.55 -11.86 -21.08
N MET A 302 9.83 -11.98 -21.41
CA MET A 302 10.53 -11.03 -22.30
C MET A 302 9.88 -10.98 -23.69
N LEU A 303 9.61 -12.13 -24.31
CA LEU A 303 8.97 -12.18 -25.63
C LEU A 303 7.57 -11.54 -25.59
N GLY A 304 6.80 -11.77 -24.51
CA GLY A 304 5.49 -11.16 -24.32
C GLY A 304 5.54 -9.65 -24.09
N GLU A 305 6.53 -9.16 -23.35
CA GLU A 305 6.75 -7.71 -23.07
C GLU A 305 7.34 -6.95 -24.27
N GLU A 306 8.07 -7.64 -25.15
CA GLU A 306 8.55 -7.10 -26.42
C GLU A 306 7.51 -7.16 -27.55
N GLY A 307 6.44 -7.93 -27.37
CA GLY A 307 5.41 -8.14 -28.39
C GLY A 307 5.79 -9.11 -29.49
N ASN A 308 6.83 -9.93 -29.29
CA ASN A 308 7.27 -10.93 -30.25
C ASN A 308 6.40 -12.20 -30.17
N TRP A 309 5.12 -12.06 -30.54
CA TRP A 309 4.11 -13.12 -30.38
C TRP A 309 4.40 -14.37 -31.21
N ALA A 310 4.97 -14.22 -32.41
CA ALA A 310 5.27 -15.36 -33.28
C ALA A 310 6.32 -16.30 -32.64
N GLU A 311 7.41 -15.72 -32.12
CA GLU A 311 8.45 -16.47 -31.42
C GLU A 311 7.93 -17.02 -30.08
N PHE A 312 7.10 -16.25 -29.36
CA PHE A 312 6.44 -16.71 -28.13
C PHE A 312 5.58 -17.95 -28.40
N ASP A 313 4.72 -17.91 -29.42
CA ASP A 313 3.80 -18.99 -29.75
C ASP A 313 4.57 -20.24 -30.19
N TYR A 314 5.63 -20.08 -31.00
CA TYR A 314 6.53 -21.17 -31.39
C TYR A 314 7.24 -21.80 -30.18
N PHE A 315 7.88 -20.97 -29.34
CA PHE A 315 8.65 -21.43 -28.19
C PHE A 315 7.76 -22.11 -27.14
N SER A 316 6.63 -21.49 -26.79
CA SER A 316 5.68 -22.06 -25.81
C SER A 316 5.07 -23.38 -26.29
N ALA A 317 4.70 -23.49 -27.57
CA ALA A 317 4.18 -24.74 -28.13
C ALA A 317 5.21 -25.89 -28.09
N HIS A 318 6.49 -25.57 -28.32
CA HIS A 318 7.58 -26.53 -28.18
C HIS A 318 7.75 -27.01 -26.72
N LEU A 319 7.69 -26.08 -25.76
CA LEU A 319 7.79 -26.41 -24.33
C LEU A 319 6.61 -27.25 -23.85
N VAL A 320 5.38 -26.93 -24.28
CA VAL A 320 4.18 -27.73 -23.96
C VAL A 320 4.37 -29.18 -24.42
N LYS A 321 4.75 -29.40 -25.68
CA LYS A 321 5.02 -30.74 -26.22
C LYS A 321 6.12 -31.48 -25.44
N THR A 322 7.11 -30.74 -24.96
CA THR A 322 8.25 -31.28 -24.22
C THR A 322 7.86 -31.75 -22.82
N TYR A 323 7.07 -30.95 -22.10
CA TYR A 323 6.82 -31.15 -20.67
C TYR A 323 5.48 -31.82 -20.34
N GLU A 324 4.49 -31.81 -21.23
CA GLU A 324 3.12 -32.32 -20.96
C GLU A 324 3.11 -33.70 -20.27
N ARG A 325 4.00 -34.60 -20.69
CA ARG A 325 4.11 -35.96 -20.12
C ARG A 325 5.27 -36.15 -19.15
N LYS A 326 6.21 -35.20 -19.07
CA LYS A 326 7.47 -35.35 -18.32
C LYS A 326 7.45 -34.58 -17.01
N ASP A 327 6.89 -33.39 -17.00
CA ASP A 327 6.95 -32.45 -15.89
C ASP A 327 5.66 -31.63 -15.84
N VAL A 328 4.79 -32.00 -14.91
CA VAL A 328 3.47 -31.36 -14.77
C VAL A 328 3.61 -29.90 -14.35
N ASP A 329 4.59 -29.59 -13.52
CA ASP A 329 4.78 -28.26 -12.97
C ASP A 329 5.26 -27.30 -14.06
N LEU A 330 6.29 -27.67 -14.83
CA LEU A 330 6.75 -26.86 -15.96
C LEU A 330 5.69 -26.75 -17.06
N TYR A 331 4.96 -27.83 -17.35
CA TYR A 331 3.84 -27.77 -18.29
C TYR A 331 2.79 -26.74 -17.86
N LEU A 332 2.41 -26.74 -16.57
CA LEU A 332 1.41 -25.82 -16.05
C LEU A 332 1.90 -24.37 -16.02
N VAL A 333 3.18 -24.13 -15.69
CA VAL A 333 3.79 -22.79 -15.81
C VAL A 333 3.65 -22.27 -17.24
N VAL A 334 4.08 -23.06 -18.23
CA VAL A 334 4.01 -22.65 -19.65
C VAL A 334 2.57 -22.41 -20.09
N ALA A 335 1.63 -23.26 -19.68
CA ALA A 335 0.22 -23.08 -19.99
C ALA A 335 -0.35 -21.78 -19.38
N LEU A 336 0.06 -21.41 -18.16
CA LEU A 336 -0.34 -20.14 -17.55
C LEU A 336 0.29 -18.93 -18.24
N GLU A 337 1.54 -19.02 -18.70
CA GLU A 337 2.15 -17.96 -19.51
C GLU A 337 1.46 -17.81 -20.88
N GLN A 338 1.02 -18.92 -21.51
CA GLN A 338 0.19 -18.86 -22.71
C GLN A 338 -1.14 -18.15 -22.45
N ALA A 339 -1.78 -18.40 -21.29
CA ALA A 339 -3.00 -17.69 -20.91
C ALA A 339 -2.76 -16.19 -20.68
N PHE A 340 -1.60 -15.81 -20.11
CA PHE A 340 -1.18 -14.40 -20.02
C PHE A 340 -0.98 -13.76 -21.39
N ALA A 341 -0.35 -14.46 -22.33
CA ALA A 341 -0.20 -13.97 -23.70
C ALA A 341 -1.56 -13.74 -24.37
N GLU A 342 -2.51 -14.68 -24.26
CA GLU A 342 -3.87 -14.49 -24.78
C GLU A 342 -4.61 -13.32 -24.10
N TYR A 343 -4.42 -13.14 -22.78
CA TYR A 343 -4.91 -11.98 -22.06
C TYR A 343 -4.35 -10.67 -22.64
N TYR A 344 -3.04 -10.59 -22.88
CA TYR A 344 -2.40 -9.42 -23.50
C TYR A 344 -2.83 -9.19 -24.95
N LYS A 345 -3.13 -10.25 -25.70
CA LYS A 345 -3.70 -10.20 -27.06
C LYS A 345 -5.20 -9.86 -27.06
N ARG A 346 -5.82 -9.63 -25.90
CA ARG A 346 -7.27 -9.38 -25.71
C ARG A 346 -8.18 -10.55 -26.06
N ASN A 347 -7.64 -11.75 -26.18
CA ASN A 347 -8.42 -12.97 -26.38
C ASN A 347 -8.87 -13.56 -25.03
N LEU A 348 -9.79 -12.86 -24.35
CA LEU A 348 -10.22 -13.22 -22.99
C LEU A 348 -10.85 -14.62 -22.93
N GLY A 349 -11.52 -15.06 -24.01
CA GLY A 349 -12.13 -16.39 -24.09
C GLY A 349 -11.09 -17.51 -24.06
N ALA A 350 -10.02 -17.39 -24.86
CA ALA A 350 -8.91 -18.33 -24.84
C ALA A 350 -8.17 -18.30 -23.50
N ALA A 351 -7.88 -17.11 -22.98
CA ALA A 351 -7.21 -16.94 -21.69
C ALA A 351 -7.97 -17.67 -20.56
N VAL A 352 -9.28 -17.44 -20.41
CA VAL A 352 -10.12 -18.15 -19.41
C VAL A 352 -10.07 -19.66 -19.62
N THR A 353 -10.16 -20.11 -20.87
CA THR A 353 -10.21 -21.54 -21.20
C THR A 353 -8.91 -22.24 -20.79
N ILE A 354 -7.76 -21.65 -21.12
CA ILE A 354 -6.44 -22.19 -20.77
C ILE A 354 -6.25 -22.18 -19.25
N THR A 355 -6.53 -21.06 -18.56
CA THR A 355 -6.35 -20.97 -17.11
C THR A 355 -7.25 -21.96 -16.34
N LYS A 356 -8.51 -22.11 -16.76
CA LYS A 356 -9.40 -23.14 -16.18
C LYS A 356 -8.96 -24.55 -16.53
N GLY A 357 -8.37 -24.75 -17.70
CA GLY A 357 -7.71 -25.99 -18.09
C GLY A 357 -6.58 -26.36 -17.12
N ALA A 358 -5.69 -25.41 -16.81
CA ALA A 358 -4.61 -25.59 -15.84
C ALA A 358 -5.14 -25.99 -14.45
N LEU A 359 -6.16 -25.30 -13.93
CA LEU A 359 -6.81 -25.66 -12.67
C LEU A 359 -7.44 -27.06 -12.69
N LYS A 360 -8.03 -27.48 -13.82
CA LYS A 360 -8.56 -28.85 -13.97
C LYS A 360 -7.44 -29.88 -13.97
N THR A 361 -6.30 -29.57 -14.60
CA THR A 361 -5.13 -30.46 -14.63
C THR A 361 -4.54 -30.62 -13.23
N LEU A 362 -4.39 -29.53 -12.46
CA LEU A 362 -3.96 -29.56 -11.06
C LEU A 362 -4.83 -30.47 -10.18
N LYS A 363 -6.14 -30.55 -10.45
CA LYS A 363 -7.05 -31.45 -9.73
C LYS A 363 -6.89 -32.92 -10.10
N LYS A 364 -6.43 -33.20 -11.33
CA LYS A 364 -6.36 -34.56 -11.89
C LYS A 364 -4.98 -35.19 -11.74
N ARG A 365 -3.92 -34.37 -11.77
CA ARG A 365 -2.53 -34.82 -11.75
C ARG A 365 -1.83 -34.18 -10.56
N PRO A 366 -1.13 -34.96 -9.72
CA PRO A 366 -0.34 -34.41 -8.64
C PRO A 366 0.79 -33.54 -9.23
N ALA A 367 0.96 -32.36 -8.64
CA ALA A 367 1.97 -31.36 -8.97
C ALA A 367 2.68 -30.98 -7.67
N ASP A 368 4.01 -30.90 -7.67
CA ASP A 368 4.78 -30.64 -6.45
C ASP A 368 4.51 -29.23 -5.92
N ASN A 369 4.26 -28.28 -6.84
CA ASN A 369 3.99 -26.89 -6.53
C ASN A 369 2.50 -26.50 -6.69
N THR A 370 1.59 -27.40 -6.32
CA THR A 370 0.13 -27.23 -6.53
C THR A 370 -0.43 -25.89 -6.03
N ASN A 371 -0.11 -25.49 -4.79
CA ASN A 371 -0.63 -24.26 -4.18
C ASN A 371 -0.14 -23.01 -4.90
N MET A 372 1.15 -22.96 -5.25
CA MET A 372 1.75 -21.87 -6.02
C MET A 372 1.07 -21.72 -7.39
N LEU A 373 0.93 -22.84 -8.13
CA LEU A 373 0.32 -22.86 -9.46
C LEU A 373 -1.17 -22.50 -9.42
N ALA A 374 -1.89 -22.93 -8.39
CA ALA A 374 -3.28 -22.53 -8.16
C ALA A 374 -3.38 -21.02 -7.88
N GLY A 375 -2.48 -20.48 -7.04
CA GLY A 375 -2.35 -19.05 -6.78
C GLY A 375 -2.17 -18.24 -8.07
N ARG A 376 -1.23 -18.68 -8.92
CA ARG A 376 -0.99 -18.07 -10.24
C ARG A 376 -2.21 -18.09 -11.14
N ALA A 377 -2.88 -19.23 -11.24
CA ALA A 377 -4.09 -19.36 -12.04
C ALA A 377 -5.22 -18.44 -11.54
N TYR A 378 -5.40 -18.30 -10.23
CA TYR A 378 -6.47 -17.50 -9.66
C TYR A 378 -6.24 -15.99 -9.81
N TYR A 379 -5.02 -15.47 -9.57
CA TYR A 379 -4.79 -14.05 -9.82
C TYR A 379 -4.91 -13.70 -11.32
N LEU A 380 -4.58 -14.64 -12.22
CA LEU A 380 -4.76 -14.44 -13.66
C LEU A 380 -6.26 -14.42 -14.04
N LEU A 381 -7.06 -15.32 -13.48
CA LEU A 381 -8.52 -15.27 -13.64
C LEU A 381 -9.10 -13.95 -13.13
N SER A 382 -8.59 -13.44 -12.01
CA SER A 382 -8.97 -12.11 -11.50
C SER A 382 -8.68 -11.02 -12.53
N ALA A 383 -7.46 -10.96 -13.07
CA ALA A 383 -7.10 -9.97 -14.09
C ALA A 383 -7.99 -10.08 -15.36
N ILE A 384 -8.31 -11.29 -15.80
CA ILE A 384 -9.21 -11.50 -16.95
C ILE A 384 -10.63 -11.02 -16.65
N TYR A 385 -11.17 -11.33 -15.46
CA TYR A 385 -12.52 -10.92 -15.05
C TYR A 385 -12.62 -9.43 -14.71
N GLN A 386 -11.55 -8.82 -14.22
CA GLN A 386 -11.40 -7.38 -14.05
C GLN A 386 -11.62 -6.68 -15.40
N VAL A 387 -10.90 -7.12 -16.43
CA VAL A 387 -11.01 -6.55 -17.78
C VAL A 387 -12.41 -6.75 -18.38
N ALA A 388 -13.09 -7.84 -18.01
CA ALA A 388 -14.49 -8.09 -18.37
C ALA A 388 -15.51 -7.33 -17.49
N ARG A 389 -15.05 -6.45 -16.58
CA ARG A 389 -15.85 -5.68 -15.60
C ARG A 389 -16.72 -6.54 -14.69
N LYS A 390 -16.29 -7.77 -14.40
CA LYS A 390 -16.96 -8.71 -13.48
C LYS A 390 -16.28 -8.66 -12.10
N TYR A 391 -16.28 -7.48 -11.48
CA TYR A 391 -15.49 -7.18 -10.27
C TYR A 391 -15.73 -8.16 -9.13
N GLY A 392 -16.99 -8.47 -8.78
CA GLY A 392 -17.26 -9.43 -7.71
C GLY A 392 -16.77 -10.86 -7.99
N VAL A 393 -16.60 -11.25 -9.27
CA VAL A 393 -15.95 -12.53 -9.61
C VAL A 393 -14.44 -12.41 -9.51
N ALA A 394 -13.87 -11.29 -9.95
CA ALA A 394 -12.44 -11.01 -9.85
C ALA A 394 -11.96 -10.99 -8.40
N GLU A 395 -12.69 -10.33 -7.49
CA GLU A 395 -12.38 -10.30 -6.05
C GLU A 395 -12.35 -11.70 -5.44
N ARG A 396 -13.35 -12.55 -5.71
CA ARG A 396 -13.35 -13.94 -5.25
C ARG A 396 -12.17 -14.74 -5.81
N CYS A 397 -11.77 -14.49 -7.06
CA CYS A 397 -10.57 -15.09 -7.60
C CYS A 397 -9.31 -14.61 -6.84
N MET A 398 -9.22 -13.32 -6.47
CA MET A 398 -8.11 -12.84 -5.64
C MET A 398 -8.10 -13.47 -4.24
N GLU A 399 -9.25 -13.63 -3.59
CA GLU A 399 -9.35 -14.30 -2.29
C GLU A 399 -8.79 -15.74 -2.38
N HIS A 400 -9.16 -16.48 -3.43
CA HIS A 400 -8.60 -17.81 -3.68
C HIS A 400 -7.11 -17.79 -3.96
N ALA A 401 -6.61 -16.79 -4.69
CA ALA A 401 -5.18 -16.65 -4.96
C ALA A 401 -4.39 -16.40 -3.66
N GLN A 402 -4.89 -15.50 -2.80
CA GLN A 402 -4.27 -15.20 -1.50
C GLN A 402 -4.31 -16.39 -0.56
N GLN A 403 -5.43 -17.12 -0.51
CA GLN A 403 -5.54 -18.34 0.29
C GLN A 403 -4.56 -19.42 -0.18
N ALA A 404 -4.40 -19.60 -1.50
CA ALA A 404 -3.45 -20.56 -2.05
C ALA A 404 -1.98 -20.20 -1.75
N LEU A 405 -1.69 -18.91 -1.55
CA LEU A 405 -0.33 -18.39 -1.34
C LEU A 405 -0.03 -17.98 0.11
N SER A 406 -0.94 -18.21 1.06
CA SER A 406 -0.82 -17.70 2.45
C SER A 406 0.44 -18.21 3.16
N ASP A 407 0.81 -19.46 2.89
CA ASP A 407 1.92 -20.15 3.54
C ASP A 407 3.16 -20.21 2.63
N PHE A 408 3.12 -19.52 1.48
CA PHE A 408 4.20 -19.52 0.50
C PHE A 408 5.27 -18.49 0.86
N GLU A 409 6.51 -18.73 0.43
CA GLU A 409 7.62 -17.80 0.65
C GLU A 409 7.33 -16.42 0.02
N ILE A 410 7.76 -15.35 0.71
CA ILE A 410 7.70 -14.00 0.15
C ILE A 410 8.65 -13.94 -1.05
N GLY A 411 8.15 -13.46 -2.18
CA GLY A 411 8.91 -13.38 -3.42
C GLY A 411 8.01 -13.10 -4.62
N GLU A 412 8.39 -13.66 -5.77
CA GLU A 412 7.73 -13.41 -7.06
C GLU A 412 6.20 -13.65 -7.05
N ASP A 413 5.73 -14.80 -6.58
CA ASP A 413 4.31 -15.19 -6.67
C ASP A 413 3.42 -14.41 -5.71
N THR A 414 3.89 -14.20 -4.47
CA THR A 414 3.16 -13.39 -3.49
C THR A 414 3.15 -11.91 -3.90
N GLY A 415 4.25 -11.40 -4.47
CA GLY A 415 4.31 -10.06 -5.06
C GLY A 415 3.35 -9.91 -6.25
N ASN A 416 3.27 -10.91 -7.13
CA ASN A 416 2.30 -10.94 -8.23
C ASN A 416 0.84 -10.92 -7.73
N ALA A 417 0.54 -11.64 -6.65
CA ALA A 417 -0.79 -11.60 -6.04
C ALA A 417 -1.13 -10.19 -5.50
N CYS A 418 -0.22 -9.56 -4.77
CA CYS A 418 -0.35 -8.19 -4.28
C CYS A 418 -0.54 -7.18 -5.43
N TYR A 419 0.29 -7.29 -6.48
CA TYR A 419 0.18 -6.43 -7.67
C TYR A 419 -1.19 -6.56 -8.36
N ASN A 420 -1.67 -7.79 -8.56
CA ASN A 420 -2.97 -8.03 -9.18
C ASN A 420 -4.13 -7.54 -8.31
N LYS A 421 -4.02 -7.62 -6.98
CA LYS A 421 -5.00 -7.02 -6.05
C LYS A 421 -5.03 -5.50 -6.23
N GLY A 422 -3.88 -4.84 -6.16
CA GLY A 422 -3.78 -3.39 -6.36
C GLY A 422 -4.30 -2.97 -7.75
N SER A 423 -3.99 -3.73 -8.79
CA SER A 423 -4.48 -3.50 -10.15
C SER A 423 -6.00 -3.62 -10.26
N LEU A 424 -6.61 -4.60 -9.59
CA LEU A 424 -8.07 -4.77 -9.54
C LEU A 424 -8.74 -3.54 -8.92
N TYR A 425 -8.32 -3.15 -7.72
CA TYR A 425 -8.90 -2.00 -7.03
C TYR A 425 -8.63 -0.67 -7.76
N THR A 426 -7.49 -0.54 -8.45
CA THR A 426 -7.24 0.63 -9.33
C THR A 426 -8.34 0.77 -10.38
N ASP A 427 -8.74 -0.33 -11.03
CA ASP A 427 -9.78 -0.29 -12.06
C ASP A 427 -11.17 -0.06 -11.45
N ILE A 428 -11.45 -0.60 -10.26
CA ILE A 428 -12.70 -0.29 -9.55
C ILE A 428 -12.76 1.22 -9.25
N ILE A 429 -11.71 1.83 -8.69
CA ILE A 429 -11.64 3.27 -8.42
C ILE A 429 -11.86 4.10 -9.69
N ALA A 430 -11.24 3.70 -10.79
CA ALA A 430 -11.33 4.42 -12.06
C ALA A 430 -12.75 4.42 -12.66
N ASN A 431 -13.60 3.46 -12.27
CA ASN A 431 -14.97 3.28 -12.76
C ASN A 431 -16.06 3.54 -11.70
N ASP A 432 -15.70 3.71 -10.42
CA ASP A 432 -16.61 4.12 -9.34
C ASP A 432 -16.78 5.63 -9.36
N SER A 433 -18.01 6.15 -9.34
CA SER A 433 -18.29 7.60 -9.31
C SER A 433 -17.79 8.33 -8.06
N CYS A 434 -17.75 7.64 -6.91
CA CYS A 434 -17.35 8.21 -5.61
C CYS A 434 -16.47 7.21 -4.85
N PRO A 435 -15.22 6.96 -5.33
CA PRO A 435 -14.32 6.03 -4.66
C PRO A 435 -13.97 6.55 -3.27
N SER A 436 -14.03 5.67 -2.28
CA SER A 436 -13.65 6.01 -0.90
C SER A 436 -12.13 6.09 -0.72
N ASP A 437 -11.66 6.92 0.21
CA ASP A 437 -10.22 7.01 0.55
C ASP A 437 -9.62 5.65 0.94
N ARG A 438 -10.42 4.79 1.60
CA ARG A 438 -10.02 3.42 1.95
C ARG A 438 -9.61 2.59 0.74
N MET A 439 -10.22 2.81 -0.42
CA MET A 439 -9.86 2.09 -1.65
C MET A 439 -8.51 2.57 -2.18
N PHE A 440 -8.20 3.86 -2.06
CA PHE A 440 -6.87 4.37 -2.41
C PHE A 440 -5.79 3.81 -1.48
N ASP A 441 -6.08 3.72 -0.19
CA ASP A 441 -5.18 3.09 0.79
C ASP A 441 -4.94 1.62 0.46
N GLU A 442 -5.99 0.86 0.12
CA GLU A 442 -5.89 -0.55 -0.26
C GLU A 442 -5.05 -0.74 -1.54
N VAL A 443 -5.23 0.12 -2.55
CA VAL A 443 -4.40 0.10 -3.77
C VAL A 443 -2.94 0.38 -3.45
N ARG A 444 -2.69 1.41 -2.65
CA ARG A 444 -1.34 1.83 -2.26
C ARG A 444 -0.64 0.73 -1.47
N GLU A 445 -1.27 0.23 -0.42
CA GLU A 445 -0.74 -0.86 0.40
C GLU A 445 -0.45 -2.11 -0.45
N SER A 446 -1.39 -2.51 -1.32
CA SER A 446 -1.21 -3.67 -2.19
C SER A 446 -0.03 -3.53 -3.14
N LEU A 447 0.16 -2.36 -3.75
CA LEU A 447 1.26 -2.14 -4.71
C LEU A 447 2.61 -1.94 -4.00
N GLU A 448 2.63 -1.27 -2.85
CA GLU A 448 3.83 -1.14 -2.00
C GLU A 448 4.27 -2.51 -1.46
N LEU A 449 3.33 -3.37 -1.04
CA LEU A 449 3.61 -4.75 -0.65
C LEU A 449 4.18 -5.56 -1.82
N ALA A 450 3.65 -5.39 -3.04
CA ALA A 450 4.19 -6.06 -4.22
C ALA A 450 5.67 -5.67 -4.46
N ILE A 451 6.01 -4.39 -4.34
CA ILE A 451 7.39 -3.89 -4.45
C ILE A 451 8.27 -4.51 -3.36
N CYS A 452 7.80 -4.52 -2.10
CA CYS A 452 8.51 -5.12 -0.98
C CYS A 452 8.81 -6.62 -1.24
N HIS A 453 7.82 -7.36 -1.71
CA HIS A 453 7.95 -8.80 -1.99
C HIS A 453 8.97 -9.07 -3.10
N TRP A 454 8.95 -8.30 -4.18
CA TRP A 454 9.90 -8.49 -5.29
C TRP A 454 11.32 -8.01 -4.99
N ARG A 455 11.50 -7.08 -4.05
CA ARG A 455 12.84 -6.71 -3.55
C ARG A 455 13.47 -7.82 -2.71
N LYS A 456 12.66 -8.59 -2.00
CA LYS A 456 13.10 -9.73 -1.19
C LYS A 456 13.36 -10.99 -2.01
N ASP A 457 12.88 -11.04 -3.25
CA ASP A 457 13.09 -12.18 -4.12
C ASP A 457 14.57 -12.26 -4.57
N PRO A 458 15.26 -13.42 -4.48
CA PRO A 458 16.67 -13.55 -4.85
C PRO A 458 16.98 -13.22 -6.31
N SER A 459 15.98 -13.27 -7.20
CA SER A 459 16.13 -12.85 -8.59
C SER A 459 16.12 -11.32 -8.77
N GLY A 460 15.77 -10.58 -7.71
CA GLY A 460 15.75 -9.12 -7.66
C GLY A 460 14.92 -8.52 -8.78
N CYS A 461 13.76 -9.10 -9.10
CA CYS A 461 13.12 -8.94 -10.41
C CYS A 461 12.75 -7.47 -10.75
N VAL A 462 13.72 -6.77 -11.34
CA VAL A 462 13.67 -5.33 -11.60
C VAL A 462 12.50 -4.99 -12.52
N ALA A 463 12.16 -5.88 -13.45
CA ALA A 463 11.02 -5.74 -14.34
C ALA A 463 9.68 -5.65 -13.58
N HIS A 464 9.50 -6.50 -12.58
CA HIS A 464 8.30 -6.48 -11.75
C HIS A 464 8.24 -5.20 -10.90
N GLN A 465 9.36 -4.78 -10.29
CA GLN A 465 9.41 -3.53 -9.53
C GLN A 465 9.04 -2.31 -10.37
N ARG A 466 9.55 -2.21 -11.61
CA ARG A 466 9.14 -1.16 -12.57
C ARG A 466 7.64 -1.17 -12.79
N ARG A 467 7.08 -2.35 -13.05
CA ARG A 467 5.65 -2.52 -13.33
C ARG A 467 4.81 -2.03 -12.14
N ALA A 468 5.18 -2.36 -10.90
CA ALA A 468 4.46 -1.87 -9.73
C ALA A 468 4.61 -0.37 -9.52
N HIS A 469 5.81 0.21 -9.62
CA HIS A 469 5.97 1.67 -9.47
C HIS A 469 5.18 2.45 -10.52
N THR A 470 5.23 2.04 -11.78
CA THR A 470 4.42 2.64 -12.86
C THR A 470 2.93 2.48 -12.57
N LYS A 471 2.47 1.31 -12.10
CA LYS A 471 1.06 1.08 -11.77
C LYS A 471 0.61 1.90 -10.55
N LEU A 472 1.46 2.05 -9.54
CA LEU A 472 1.20 2.85 -8.35
C LEU A 472 1.03 4.32 -8.73
N ALA A 473 1.94 4.87 -9.53
CA ALA A 473 1.82 6.23 -10.03
C ALA A 473 0.54 6.43 -10.85
N SER A 474 0.26 5.54 -11.82
CA SER A 474 -0.98 5.59 -12.62
C SER A 474 -2.25 5.54 -11.76
N ALA A 475 -2.28 4.68 -10.74
CA ALA A 475 -3.41 4.55 -9.84
C ALA A 475 -3.65 5.80 -8.99
N LEU A 476 -2.58 6.42 -8.50
CA LEU A 476 -2.63 7.64 -7.69
C LEU A 476 -3.04 8.87 -8.50
N LEU A 477 -2.69 8.92 -9.80
CA LEU A 477 -3.05 10.02 -10.71
C LEU A 477 -4.49 9.92 -11.23
N VAL A 478 -5.11 8.73 -11.19
CA VAL A 478 -6.50 8.45 -11.59
C VAL A 478 -6.80 8.98 -13.00
N CYS A 479 -5.92 8.73 -13.96
CA CYS A 479 -6.05 9.26 -15.32
C CYS A 479 -6.48 8.22 -16.37
N ASP A 480 -6.77 6.97 -15.97
CA ASP A 480 -7.08 5.89 -16.89
C ASP A 480 -8.44 6.04 -17.61
N THR A 481 -9.39 6.77 -17.01
CA THR A 481 -10.72 7.04 -17.59
C THR A 481 -10.95 8.54 -17.76
N GLN A 482 -11.90 8.90 -18.65
CA GLN A 482 -12.31 10.30 -18.81
C GLN A 482 -12.86 10.88 -17.49
N GLN A 483 -13.64 10.08 -16.76
CA GLN A 483 -14.16 10.46 -15.46
C GLN A 483 -13.04 10.69 -14.44
N GLY A 484 -12.04 9.80 -14.41
CA GLY A 484 -10.86 9.97 -13.56
C GLY A 484 -10.08 11.25 -13.87
N ARG A 485 -9.86 11.55 -15.16
CA ARG A 485 -9.17 12.78 -15.58
C ARG A 485 -9.92 14.06 -15.20
N ALA A 486 -11.25 14.01 -15.10
CA ALA A 486 -12.08 15.11 -14.65
C ALA A 486 -12.13 15.28 -13.12
N ARG A 487 -11.69 14.29 -12.33
CA ARG A 487 -11.64 14.38 -10.87
C ARG A 487 -10.47 15.24 -10.40
N ASN A 488 -10.66 15.91 -9.28
CA ASN A 488 -9.56 16.47 -8.51
C ASN A 488 -8.85 15.35 -7.75
N VAL A 489 -7.52 15.37 -7.79
CA VAL A 489 -6.66 14.41 -7.10
C VAL A 489 -5.96 15.13 -5.97
N ASN A 490 -5.84 14.47 -4.81
CA ASN A 490 -5.11 15.02 -3.68
C ASN A 490 -3.64 15.33 -4.07
N PRO A 491 -3.10 16.54 -3.83
CA PRO A 491 -1.71 16.86 -4.13
C PRO A 491 -0.69 15.87 -3.54
N ARG A 492 -1.00 15.27 -2.39
CA ARG A 492 -0.15 14.23 -1.78
C ARG A 492 -0.03 12.98 -2.66
N ASN A 493 -1.10 12.62 -3.37
CA ASN A 493 -1.09 11.49 -4.30
C ASN A 493 -0.29 11.81 -5.56
N VAL A 494 -0.37 13.06 -6.06
CA VAL A 494 0.45 13.53 -7.19
C VAL A 494 1.94 13.46 -6.81
N GLU A 495 2.32 13.91 -5.61
CA GLU A 495 3.70 13.83 -5.13
C GLU A 495 4.19 12.39 -4.98
N ALA A 496 3.36 11.50 -4.42
CA ALA A 496 3.69 10.08 -4.31
C ALA A 496 3.85 9.40 -5.68
N ALA A 497 3.00 9.76 -6.65
CA ALA A 497 3.14 9.31 -8.03
C ALA A 497 4.43 9.81 -8.68
N ARG A 498 4.77 11.09 -8.49
CA ARG A 498 6.03 11.69 -8.97
C ARG A 498 7.25 10.93 -8.43
N ARG A 499 7.28 10.65 -7.12
CA ARG A 499 8.37 9.86 -6.50
C ARG A 499 8.50 8.48 -7.13
N SER A 500 7.39 7.79 -7.37
CA SER A 500 7.41 6.46 -8.02
C SER A 500 7.93 6.52 -9.47
N ILE A 501 7.52 7.53 -10.24
CA ILE A 501 8.03 7.76 -11.60
C ILE A 501 9.53 8.04 -11.58
N GLU A 502 9.99 8.85 -10.62
CA GLU A 502 11.39 9.21 -10.48
C GLU A 502 12.28 8.03 -10.08
N THR A 503 11.80 7.16 -9.18
CA THR A 503 12.48 5.89 -8.86
C THR A 503 12.65 5.05 -10.13
N VAL A 504 11.60 4.92 -10.96
CA VAL A 504 11.71 4.17 -12.21
C VAL A 504 12.71 4.81 -13.16
N ARG A 505 12.72 6.13 -13.28
CA ARG A 505 13.64 6.87 -14.16
C ARG A 505 15.10 6.73 -13.73
N LYS A 506 15.40 6.88 -12.45
CA LYS A 506 16.76 6.87 -11.90
C LYS A 506 17.32 5.46 -11.73
N GLU A 507 16.53 4.56 -11.17
CA GLU A 507 17.03 3.27 -10.66
C GLU A 507 16.61 2.10 -11.55
N LEU A 508 15.44 2.19 -12.18
CA LEU A 508 14.81 1.04 -12.85
C LEU A 508 14.59 1.26 -14.35
N TRP A 509 15.29 2.19 -14.99
CA TRP A 509 15.06 2.47 -16.42
C TRP A 509 15.74 1.46 -17.33
N GLN A 510 16.97 1.05 -16.98
CA GLN A 510 17.85 0.28 -17.86
C GLN A 510 17.27 -1.07 -18.27
N GLY A 511 17.14 -1.35 -19.57
CA GLY A 511 16.55 -2.59 -20.08
C GLY A 511 15.03 -2.68 -19.94
N MET A 512 14.32 -1.55 -19.87
CA MET A 512 12.85 -1.55 -19.83
C MET A 512 12.28 -2.07 -21.16
N PRO A 513 11.45 -3.13 -21.13
CA PRO A 513 10.80 -3.63 -22.34
C PRO A 513 9.91 -2.58 -22.99
N LYS A 514 9.69 -2.71 -24.31
CA LYS A 514 8.94 -1.72 -25.11
C LYS A 514 7.54 -1.45 -24.57
N ARG A 515 6.79 -2.50 -24.17
CA ARG A 515 5.46 -2.33 -23.57
C ARG A 515 5.52 -1.60 -22.24
N GLY A 516 6.46 -1.97 -21.37
CA GLY A 516 6.73 -1.27 -20.11
C GLY A 516 7.02 0.22 -20.34
N ARG A 517 7.81 0.55 -21.37
CA ARG A 517 8.11 1.93 -21.75
C ARG A 517 6.87 2.68 -22.24
N CYS A 518 6.00 2.07 -23.03
CA CYS A 518 4.71 2.69 -23.40
C CYS A 518 3.89 3.07 -22.16
N ARG A 519 3.75 2.14 -21.21
CA ARG A 519 2.98 2.39 -19.97
C ARG A 519 3.61 3.46 -19.09
N PHE A 520 4.94 3.48 -19.01
CA PHE A 520 5.66 4.52 -18.30
C PHE A 520 5.42 5.90 -18.94
N LEU A 521 5.55 6.03 -20.26
CA LEU A 521 5.29 7.27 -20.99
C LEU A 521 3.84 7.76 -20.83
N LEU A 522 2.85 6.86 -20.84
CA LEU A 522 1.46 7.19 -20.54
C LEU A 522 1.31 7.76 -19.11
N THR A 523 2.03 7.19 -18.15
CA THR A 523 2.00 7.63 -16.75
C THR A 523 2.72 8.97 -16.56
N GLU A 524 3.82 9.23 -17.28
CA GLU A 524 4.45 10.55 -17.33
C GLU A 524 3.52 11.59 -17.94
N SER A 525 2.82 11.25 -19.02
CA SER A 525 1.81 12.11 -19.63
C SER A 525 0.73 12.50 -18.62
N ASP A 526 0.26 11.53 -17.82
CA ASP A 526 -0.73 11.75 -16.77
C ASP A 526 -0.20 12.65 -15.64
N LEU A 527 1.06 12.49 -15.24
CA LEU A 527 1.70 13.36 -14.25
C LEU A 527 1.74 14.81 -14.74
N TYR A 528 2.26 15.03 -15.95
CA TYR A 528 2.33 16.38 -16.51
C TYR A 528 0.96 17.01 -16.72
N TYR A 529 -0.07 16.21 -17.03
CA TYR A 529 -1.44 16.69 -17.06
C TYR A 529 -1.90 17.22 -15.69
N ARG A 530 -1.60 16.49 -14.60
CA ARG A 530 -1.95 16.92 -13.23
C ARG A 530 -1.14 18.13 -12.76
N GLU A 531 0.05 18.33 -13.32
CA GLU A 531 0.91 19.50 -13.07
C GLU A 531 0.60 20.68 -14.02
N GLU A 532 -0.48 20.60 -14.81
CA GLU A 532 -0.90 21.62 -15.78
C GLU A 532 0.11 21.86 -16.93
N GLY A 533 1.10 20.98 -17.08
CA GLY A 533 2.09 20.94 -18.16
C GLY A 533 1.54 20.29 -19.44
N PHE A 534 0.49 20.85 -20.04
CA PHE A 534 -0.25 20.22 -21.15
C PHE A 534 0.61 19.92 -22.39
N THR A 535 1.58 20.78 -22.74
CA THR A 535 2.48 20.56 -23.89
C THR A 535 3.31 19.30 -23.68
N LEU A 536 3.95 19.19 -22.53
CA LEU A 536 4.81 18.03 -22.20
C LEU A 536 3.97 16.76 -22.01
N SER A 537 2.77 16.89 -21.44
CA SER A 537 1.80 15.79 -21.38
C SER A 537 1.46 15.25 -22.77
N GLN A 538 1.23 16.14 -23.75
CA GLN A 538 0.91 15.78 -25.12
C GLN A 538 2.10 15.12 -25.85
N GLU A 539 3.31 15.65 -25.67
CA GLU A 539 4.55 15.06 -26.21
C GLU A 539 4.72 13.60 -25.75
N LYS A 540 4.54 13.36 -24.45
CA LYS A 540 4.65 12.00 -23.88
C LYS A 540 3.57 11.05 -24.38
N ALA A 541 2.33 11.53 -24.53
CA ALA A 541 1.26 10.73 -25.13
C ALA A 541 1.55 10.38 -26.60
N HIS A 542 2.11 11.31 -27.39
CA HIS A 542 2.54 11.02 -28.76
C HIS A 542 3.70 10.02 -28.81
N GLU A 543 4.70 10.15 -27.95
CA GLU A 543 5.82 9.19 -27.85
C GLU A 543 5.29 7.77 -27.54
N ALA A 544 4.37 7.66 -26.56
CA ALA A 544 3.73 6.40 -26.21
C ALA A 544 2.93 5.80 -27.39
N ARG A 545 2.13 6.62 -28.08
CA ARG A 545 1.33 6.21 -29.24
C ARG A 545 2.20 5.67 -30.37
N ASN A 546 3.27 6.40 -30.70
CA ASN A 546 4.17 6.02 -31.79
C ASN A 546 4.87 4.69 -31.48
N LEU A 547 5.40 4.55 -30.26
CA LEU A 547 6.03 3.30 -29.82
C LEU A 547 5.05 2.12 -29.82
N ALA A 548 3.83 2.34 -29.30
CA ALA A 548 2.79 1.32 -29.27
C ALA A 548 2.37 0.87 -30.68
N THR A 549 2.22 1.81 -31.60
CA THR A 549 1.88 1.53 -33.01
C THR A 549 2.98 0.73 -33.71
N GLN A 550 4.24 1.13 -33.54
CA GLN A 550 5.39 0.43 -34.11
C GLN A 550 5.51 -1.02 -33.61
N CYS A 551 5.11 -1.29 -32.36
CA CYS A 551 5.21 -2.61 -31.74
C CYS A 551 3.91 -3.44 -31.82
N GLY A 552 2.84 -2.90 -32.42
CA GLY A 552 1.54 -3.57 -32.48
C GLY A 552 0.81 -3.68 -31.14
N PHE A 553 1.14 -2.84 -30.15
CA PHE A 553 0.48 -2.78 -28.84
C PHE A 553 -0.83 -1.99 -28.92
N LYS A 554 -1.88 -2.63 -29.45
CA LYS A 554 -3.19 -1.98 -29.70
C LYS A 554 -3.77 -1.29 -28.44
N LEU A 555 -3.68 -1.94 -27.29
CA LEU A 555 -4.22 -1.40 -26.02
C LEU A 555 -3.53 -0.10 -25.61
N GLU A 556 -2.19 -0.11 -25.58
CA GLU A 556 -1.41 1.07 -25.22
C GLU A 556 -1.57 2.20 -26.24
N ALA A 557 -1.78 1.89 -27.53
CA ALA A 557 -2.09 2.89 -28.55
C ALA A 557 -3.46 3.56 -28.31
N GLU A 558 -4.50 2.77 -28.05
CA GLU A 558 -5.83 3.30 -27.72
C GLU A 558 -5.81 4.17 -26.44
N MET A 559 -5.05 3.76 -25.42
CA MET A 559 -4.85 4.54 -24.20
C MET A 559 -4.17 5.89 -24.46
N ALA A 560 -3.21 5.93 -25.39
CA ALA A 560 -2.54 7.16 -25.80
C ALA A 560 -3.49 8.09 -26.58
N ASP A 561 -4.25 7.54 -27.53
CA ASP A 561 -5.23 8.29 -28.31
C ASP A 561 -6.29 8.95 -27.42
N GLN A 562 -6.79 8.24 -26.41
CA GLN A 562 -7.75 8.79 -25.44
C GLN A 562 -7.19 9.99 -24.65
N ARG A 563 -5.89 9.97 -24.33
CA ARG A 563 -5.21 11.10 -23.65
C ARG A 563 -5.05 12.28 -24.58
N LEU A 564 -4.63 12.04 -25.82
CA LEU A 564 -4.47 13.10 -26.84
C LEU A 564 -5.80 13.81 -27.14
N VAL A 565 -6.90 13.07 -27.29
CA VAL A 565 -8.23 13.65 -27.49
C VAL A 565 -8.64 14.52 -26.30
N HIS A 566 -8.39 14.05 -25.07
CA HIS A 566 -8.67 14.82 -23.85
C HIS A 566 -7.84 16.10 -23.77
N LEU A 567 -6.52 16.01 -23.97
CA LEU A 567 -5.60 17.15 -23.91
C LEU A 567 -5.94 18.23 -24.96
N ALA A 568 -6.33 17.80 -26.16
CA ALA A 568 -6.79 18.73 -27.21
C ALA A 568 -8.05 19.51 -26.80
N SER A 569 -8.92 18.93 -25.96
CA SER A 569 -10.10 19.64 -25.43
C SER A 569 -9.72 20.66 -24.35
N CYS A 570 -8.72 20.37 -23.52
CA CYS A 570 -8.22 21.29 -22.49
C CYS A 570 -7.58 22.54 -23.08
N GLN A 571 -6.85 22.40 -24.19
CA GLN A 571 -6.19 23.51 -24.89
C GLN A 571 -7.16 24.45 -25.64
N ARG A 572 -8.40 24.01 -25.90
CA ARG A 572 -9.43 24.79 -26.61
C ARG A 572 -10.36 25.56 -25.68
N SER A 573 -10.30 25.33 -24.36
CA SER A 573 -11.10 26.09 -23.40
C SER A 573 -10.45 27.46 -23.20
N PRO A 574 -11.14 28.59 -23.45
CA PRO A 574 -10.61 29.90 -23.13
C PRO A 574 -10.38 29.97 -21.61
N VAL A 575 -9.14 30.21 -21.21
CA VAL A 575 -8.79 30.48 -19.81
C VAL A 575 -9.60 31.71 -19.39
N PRO A 576 -10.46 31.64 -18.35
CA PRO A 576 -10.97 32.86 -17.75
C PRO A 576 -9.76 33.57 -17.14
N THR A 577 -9.39 34.71 -17.72
CA THR A 577 -8.39 35.63 -17.20
C THR A 577 -8.75 35.96 -15.76
N ARG A 578 -8.06 35.33 -14.81
CA ARG A 578 -8.10 35.74 -13.40
C ARG A 578 -7.43 37.12 -13.36
N THR A 579 -8.24 38.16 -13.27
CA THR A 579 -7.76 39.55 -13.15
C THR A 579 -6.92 39.66 -11.89
N THR A 580 -5.61 39.83 -12.07
CA THR A 580 -4.68 40.25 -11.04
C THR A 580 -4.98 41.72 -10.69
N SER A 581 -6.03 41.96 -9.89
CA SER A 581 -6.25 43.27 -9.28
C SER A 581 -6.83 43.12 -7.88
N GLN A 582 -6.06 42.54 -6.96
CA GLN A 582 -6.26 42.67 -5.52
C GLN A 582 -5.01 42.17 -4.81
N LEU A 583 -3.94 42.98 -4.84
CA LEU A 583 -2.80 42.97 -3.90
C LEU A 583 -1.86 44.11 -4.33
N LEU A 584 -2.32 45.35 -4.21
CA LEU A 584 -1.49 46.57 -4.20
C LEU A 584 -2.40 47.77 -3.91
N ASN A 585 -2.94 47.81 -2.69
CA ASN A 585 -3.45 49.04 -2.08
C ASN A 585 -3.01 49.00 -0.62
N GLY A 586 -1.86 49.61 -0.35
CA GLY A 586 -1.34 49.67 1.00
C GLY A 586 0.10 50.15 1.13
N VAL A 587 0.56 51.16 0.38
CA VAL A 587 1.58 52.10 0.87
C VAL A 587 1.35 53.46 0.21
N THR A 588 0.88 54.42 0.99
CA THR A 588 0.85 55.85 0.68
C THR A 588 2.24 56.49 0.79
N LEU A 589 2.64 57.17 -0.29
CA LEU A 589 3.23 58.52 -0.37
C LEU A 589 4.26 59.01 0.68
N ALA A 590 5.47 59.28 0.19
CA ALA A 590 6.28 60.50 0.37
C ALA A 590 7.62 60.29 -0.38
N ASP A 591 8.26 61.19 -1.12
CA ASP A 591 7.96 62.53 -1.60
C ASP A 591 8.98 62.87 -2.71
N SER A 592 8.51 63.57 -3.73
CA SER A 592 9.15 64.65 -4.49
C SER A 592 10.59 64.58 -5.09
N THR A 593 10.59 64.79 -6.42
CA THR A 593 11.37 65.78 -7.23
C THR A 593 12.68 65.46 -7.96
N MET A 594 12.73 66.03 -9.18
CA MET A 594 13.85 66.37 -10.08
C MET A 594 14.37 65.22 -10.97
N GLY A 595 14.44 65.31 -12.30
CA GLY A 595 14.19 66.37 -13.26
C GLY A 595 14.66 65.90 -14.65
N SER A 596 13.91 66.28 -15.69
CA SER A 596 14.25 66.47 -17.11
C SER A 596 15.37 65.66 -17.78
N SER A 597 15.07 65.07 -18.96
CA SER A 597 15.35 65.70 -20.27
C SER A 597 15.63 64.67 -21.39
N MET A 598 14.92 64.83 -22.52
CA MET A 598 15.36 64.65 -23.93
C MET A 598 15.98 63.31 -24.39
N ALA A 599 15.82 62.83 -25.62
CA ALA A 599 15.03 63.14 -26.82
C ALA A 599 15.27 61.94 -27.77
N SER A 600 14.23 61.38 -28.38
CA SER A 600 13.94 61.44 -29.83
C SER A 600 14.81 60.59 -30.79
N ARG A 601 14.09 60.02 -31.78
CA ARG A 601 14.54 59.50 -33.10
C ARG A 601 15.12 58.09 -33.09
N ASP A 602 14.97 57.23 -34.09
CA ASP A 602 14.16 57.10 -35.34
C ASP A 602 14.70 55.76 -35.90
N SER A 603 13.90 54.71 -36.05
CA SER A 603 13.34 54.18 -37.31
C SER A 603 14.32 53.57 -38.32
N SER A 604 13.86 52.48 -38.94
CA SER A 604 14.31 51.83 -40.20
C SER A 604 15.33 50.69 -39.99
N SER A 605 14.97 49.41 -40.13
CA SER A 605 14.52 48.60 -41.29
C SER A 605 15.68 47.94 -42.04
N GLU A 606 15.38 46.78 -42.64
CA GLU A 606 16.21 45.92 -43.51
C GLU A 606 17.22 45.00 -42.82
N GLN A 607 17.56 43.81 -43.31
CA GLN A 607 16.90 42.74 -44.07
C GLN A 607 17.96 41.62 -44.11
N LEU A 608 17.54 40.36 -44.08
CA LEU A 608 18.19 39.20 -44.71
C LEU A 608 19.65 38.84 -44.33
N GLY A 609 19.77 37.69 -43.67
CA GLY A 609 20.97 36.88 -43.47
C GLY A 609 20.60 35.63 -42.70
#